data_AF-A0A7I8BU09-F1
#
_entry.id   AF-A0A7I8BU09-F1
#
_cell.length_a   1.000
_cell.length_b   1.000
_cell.length_c   1.000
_cell.angle_alpha   90.00
_cell.angle_beta   90.00
_cell.angle_gamma   90.00
#
_symmetry.space_group_name_H-M   'P 1'
#
loop_
_entity.id
_entity.type
_entity.pdbx_description
1 polymer ?
#
loop_
_entity_poly.entity_id
_entity_poly.type
_entity_poly.pdbx_seq_one_letter_code
_entity_poly.pdbx_strand_id
1 'polypeptide(L)'
;MSTRIPQQLIDAQAASTRQLFSFSSKAFEGLENLTVLNLQVFKATLAENQALAMKAVTARPGELVALSASLVKPTAEKFAAYSRHVREILSEVQGGFSTTLQSQVQQHQRDAKVFVENLTKHAATGNDVVLTG
;
A
#
# COMPACT_ATOMS: atom_id res chain seq x y z
N MET A 1 -16.10 36.91 13.77
CA MET A 1 -15.15 35.78 13.87
C MET A 1 -15.57 34.54 13.05
N SER A 2 -16.42 34.68 12.02
CA SER A 2 -17.04 33.52 11.33
C SER A 2 -16.31 33.02 10.07
N THR A 3 -15.11 33.50 9.76
CA THR A 3 -14.38 33.19 8.51
C THR A 3 -13.39 32.02 8.61
N ARG A 4 -12.97 31.61 9.82
CA ARG A 4 -11.99 30.51 9.98
C ARG A 4 -12.61 29.11 9.96
N ILE A 5 -13.84 28.94 10.47
CA ILE A 5 -14.56 27.65 10.41
C ILE A 5 -14.85 27.21 8.97
N PRO A 6 -15.27 28.12 8.05
CA PRO A 6 -15.36 27.80 6.63
C PRO A 6 -14.02 27.34 6.04
N GLN A 7 -12.92 28.04 6.36
CA GLN A 7 -11.61 27.72 5.77
C GLN A 7 -11.07 26.37 6.26
N GLN A 8 -11.16 26.07 7.56
CA GLN A 8 -10.75 24.77 8.09
C GLN A 8 -11.58 23.61 7.51
N LEU A 9 -12.88 23.84 7.29
CA LEU A 9 -13.75 22.85 6.65
C LEU A 9 -13.35 22.60 5.19
N ILE A 10 -13.05 23.67 4.44
CA ILE A 10 -12.55 23.59 3.06
C ILE A 10 -11.21 22.84 3.00
N ASP A 11 -10.29 23.15 3.91
CA ASP A 11 -8.97 22.50 3.98
C ASP A 11 -9.08 21.01 4.33
N ALA A 12 -9.98 20.66 5.26
CA ALA A 12 -10.28 19.27 5.62
C ALA A 12 -10.91 18.49 4.46
N GLN A 13 -11.80 19.12 3.70
CA GLN A 13 -12.42 18.52 2.52
C GLN A 13 -11.38 18.30 1.41
N ALA A 14 -10.52 19.30 1.15
CA ALA A 14 -9.41 19.18 0.20
C ALA A 14 -8.40 18.10 0.61
N ALA A 15 -8.10 17.96 1.91
CA ALA A 15 -7.24 16.91 2.43
C ALA A 15 -7.84 15.52 2.23
N SER A 16 -9.14 15.37 2.52
CA SER A 16 -9.88 14.12 2.30
C SER A 16 -9.90 13.72 0.83
N THR A 17 -10.13 14.67 -0.08
CA THR A 17 -10.07 14.43 -1.54
C THR A 17 -8.67 14.02 -1.99
N ARG A 18 -7.60 14.67 -1.50
CA ARG A 18 -6.21 14.28 -1.79
C ARG A 18 -5.90 12.86 -1.30
N GLN A 19 -6.38 12.48 -0.13
CA GLN A 19 -6.21 11.12 0.40
C GLN A 19 -6.92 10.08 -0.46
N LEU A 20 -8.15 10.37 -0.91
CA LEU A 20 -8.89 9.48 -1.81
C LEU A 20 -8.15 9.24 -3.13
N PHE A 21 -7.67 10.31 -3.78
CA PHE A 21 -6.90 10.16 -5.02
C PHE A 21 -5.57 9.43 -4.81
N SER A 22 -4.87 9.71 -3.72
CA SER A 22 -3.64 9.00 -3.37
C SER A 22 -3.89 7.50 -3.14
N PHE A 23 -5.00 7.15 -2.49
CA PHE A 23 -5.40 5.76 -2.29
C PHE A 23 -5.78 5.10 -3.61
N SER A 24 -6.60 5.74 -4.44
CA SER A 24 -6.95 5.21 -5.77
C SER A 24 -5.70 4.98 -6.61
N SER A 25 -4.74 5.90 -6.61
CA SER A 25 -3.46 5.72 -7.30
C SER A 25 -2.72 4.49 -6.80
N LYS A 26 -2.61 4.30 -5.48
CA LYS A 26 -1.96 3.12 -4.88
C LYS A 26 -2.70 1.82 -5.18
N ALA A 27 -4.03 1.85 -5.23
CA ALA A 27 -4.82 0.69 -5.61
C ALA A 27 -4.57 0.29 -7.07
N PHE A 28 -4.50 1.25 -7.99
CA PHE A 28 -4.14 0.99 -9.39
C PHE A 28 -2.71 0.44 -9.54
N GLU A 29 -1.74 1.02 -8.82
CA GLU A 29 -0.36 0.50 -8.76
C GLU A 29 -0.32 -0.96 -8.25
N GLY A 30 -1.12 -1.28 -7.22
CA GLY A 30 -1.26 -2.65 -6.74
C GLY A 30 -1.83 -3.61 -7.80
N LEU A 31 -2.81 -3.18 -8.60
CA LEU A 31 -3.35 -3.97 -9.71
C LEU A 31 -2.32 -4.17 -10.83
N GLU A 32 -1.53 -3.15 -11.15
CA GLU A 32 -0.43 -3.26 -12.11
C GLU A 32 0.61 -4.27 -11.62
N ASN A 33 1.04 -4.17 -10.36
CA ASN A 33 2.00 -5.09 -9.76
C ASN A 33 1.48 -6.54 -9.72
N LEU A 34 0.20 -6.76 -9.42
CA LEU A 34 -0.41 -8.10 -9.48
C LEU A 34 -0.44 -8.65 -10.91
N THR A 35 -0.78 -7.83 -11.89
CA THR A 35 -0.75 -8.19 -13.31
C THR A 35 0.67 -8.58 -13.74
N VAL A 36 1.66 -7.78 -13.39
CA VAL A 36 3.08 -8.03 -13.69
C VAL A 36 3.54 -9.32 -13.03
N LEU A 37 3.22 -9.55 -11.75
CA LEU A 37 3.54 -10.78 -11.03
C LEU A 37 2.94 -12.00 -11.74
N ASN A 38 1.65 -11.97 -12.08
CA ASN A 38 0.97 -13.07 -12.77
C ASN A 38 1.60 -13.37 -14.13
N LEU A 39 1.97 -12.35 -14.89
CA LEU A 39 2.62 -12.54 -16.18
C LEU A 39 4.01 -13.17 -16.02
N GLN A 40 4.78 -12.78 -15.00
CA GLN A 40 6.08 -13.39 -14.70
C GLN A 40 5.92 -14.87 -14.31
N VAL A 41 4.99 -15.19 -13.41
CA VAL A 41 4.70 -16.57 -13.00
C VAL A 41 4.25 -17.42 -14.18
N PHE A 42 3.37 -16.88 -15.04
CA PHE A 42 2.92 -17.57 -16.23
C PHE A 42 4.08 -17.87 -17.19
N LYS A 43 4.92 -16.87 -17.49
CA LYS A 43 6.10 -17.06 -18.36
C LYS A 43 7.07 -18.09 -17.80
N ALA A 44 7.35 -18.03 -16.49
CA ALA A 44 8.20 -19.00 -15.81
C ALA A 44 7.61 -20.41 -15.89
N THR A 45 6.33 -20.56 -15.56
CA THR A 45 5.62 -21.85 -15.62
C THR A 45 5.61 -22.43 -17.03
N LEU A 46 5.45 -21.60 -18.07
CA LEU A 46 5.50 -22.05 -19.46
C LEU A 46 6.89 -22.59 -19.83
N ALA A 47 7.95 -21.87 -19.49
CA ALA A 47 9.32 -22.30 -19.75
C ALA A 47 9.67 -23.60 -18.99
N GLU A 48 9.22 -23.71 -17.74
CA GLU A 48 9.40 -24.90 -16.92
C GLU A 48 8.63 -26.11 -17.48
N ASN A 49 7.39 -25.91 -17.93
CA ASN A 49 6.60 -26.97 -18.55
C ASN A 49 7.21 -27.43 -19.87
N GLN A 50 7.79 -26.53 -20.67
CA GLN A 50 8.54 -26.90 -21.87
C GLN A 50 9.73 -27.81 -21.51
N ALA A 51 10.54 -27.41 -20.53
CA ALA A 51 11.68 -28.19 -20.07
C ALA A 51 11.24 -29.55 -19.49
N LEU A 52 10.14 -29.57 -18.72
CA LEU A 52 9.56 -30.78 -18.16
C LEU A 52 9.06 -31.73 -19.26
N ALA A 53 8.36 -31.21 -20.27
CA ALA A 53 7.87 -32.00 -21.40
C ALA A 53 9.03 -32.63 -22.18
N MET A 54 10.09 -31.88 -22.47
CA MET A 54 11.30 -32.42 -23.14
C MET A 54 11.97 -33.53 -22.32
N LYS A 55 12.04 -33.34 -21.00
CA LYS A 55 12.59 -34.34 -20.07
C LYS A 55 11.70 -35.58 -19.99
N ALA A 56 10.38 -35.42 -20.01
CA ALA A 56 9.44 -36.53 -19.95
C ALA A 56 9.48 -37.40 -21.22
N VAL A 57 9.61 -36.80 -22.41
CA VAL A 57 9.68 -37.52 -23.69
C VAL A 57 10.91 -38.44 -23.80
N THR A 58 11.98 -38.11 -23.07
CA THR A 58 13.25 -38.86 -23.10
C THR A 58 13.43 -39.79 -21.89
N ALA A 59 12.52 -39.74 -20.91
CA ALA A 59 12.63 -40.46 -19.64
C ALA A 59 12.12 -41.91 -19.72
N ARG A 60 12.77 -42.79 -18.96
CA ARG A 60 12.30 -44.16 -18.75
C ARG A 60 11.14 -44.20 -17.72
N PRO A 61 10.32 -45.27 -17.67
CA PRO A 61 9.20 -45.36 -16.73
C PRO A 61 9.57 -45.11 -15.25
N GLY A 62 10.70 -45.65 -14.77
CA GLY A 62 11.18 -45.40 -13.40
C GLY A 62 11.68 -43.96 -13.18
N GLU A 63 12.19 -43.32 -14.23
CA GLU A 63 12.64 -41.93 -14.20
C GLU A 63 11.46 -40.95 -14.20
N LEU A 64 10.31 -41.31 -14.77
CA LEU A 64 9.06 -40.52 -14.71
C LEU A 64 8.49 -40.41 -13.29
N VAL A 65 8.57 -41.50 -12.51
CA VAL A 65 8.16 -41.49 -11.09
C VAL A 65 9.09 -40.58 -10.28
N ALA A 66 10.40 -40.71 -10.47
CA ALA A 66 11.38 -39.84 -9.83
C ALA A 66 11.22 -38.37 -10.25
N LEU A 67 10.93 -38.12 -11.53
CA LEU A 67 10.64 -36.79 -12.07
C LEU A 67 9.42 -36.18 -11.38
N SER A 68 8.34 -36.93 -11.22
CA SER A 68 7.11 -36.45 -10.55
C SER A 68 7.37 -36.08 -9.09
N ALA A 69 8.11 -36.93 -8.36
CA ALA A 69 8.52 -36.65 -6.99
C ALA A 69 9.41 -35.39 -6.88
N SER A 70 10.31 -35.17 -7.86
CA SER A 70 11.21 -34.03 -7.88
C SER A 70 10.51 -32.67 -8.02
N LEU A 71 9.25 -32.64 -8.47
CA LEU A 71 8.47 -31.42 -8.67
C LEU A 71 7.71 -30.96 -7.42
N VAL A 72 7.51 -31.83 -6.43
CA VAL A 72 6.68 -31.54 -5.25
C VAL A 72 7.26 -30.37 -4.45
N LYS A 73 8.55 -30.45 -4.09
CA LYS A 73 9.23 -29.41 -3.30
C LYS A 73 9.29 -28.06 -4.04
N PRO A 74 9.77 -27.99 -5.30
CA PRO A 74 9.78 -26.73 -6.05
C PRO A 74 8.40 -26.10 -6.21
N THR A 75 7.34 -26.91 -6.37
CA THR A 75 5.96 -26.40 -6.49
C THR A 75 5.49 -25.75 -5.19
N ALA A 76 5.78 -26.37 -4.04
CA ALA A 76 5.46 -25.79 -2.74
C ALA A 76 6.22 -24.47 -2.50
N GLU A 77 7.50 -24.42 -2.85
CA GLU A 77 8.33 -23.21 -2.74
C GLU A 77 7.79 -22.06 -3.62
N LYS A 78 7.39 -22.36 -4.87
CA LYS A 78 6.77 -21.39 -5.78
C LYS A 78 5.46 -20.84 -5.25
N PHE A 79 4.61 -21.70 -4.71
CA PHE A 79 3.35 -21.27 -4.10
C PHE A 79 3.60 -20.36 -2.89
N ALA A 80 4.52 -20.74 -2.01
CA ALA A 80 4.90 -19.93 -0.87
C ALA A 80 5.43 -18.55 -1.30
N ALA A 81 6.31 -18.51 -2.31
CA ALA A 81 6.85 -17.27 -2.88
C ALA A 81 5.76 -16.40 -3.50
N TYR A 82 4.88 -16.97 -4.33
CA TYR A 82 3.75 -16.24 -4.91
C TYR A 82 2.85 -15.64 -3.82
N SER A 83 2.51 -16.42 -2.78
CA SER A 83 1.71 -15.94 -1.66
C SER A 83 2.38 -14.77 -0.92
N ARG A 84 3.71 -14.82 -0.78
CA ARG A 84 4.50 -13.76 -0.16
C ARG A 84 4.46 -12.50 -1.01
N HIS A 85 4.68 -12.59 -2.32
CA HIS A 85 4.63 -11.43 -3.22
C HIS A 85 3.25 -10.78 -3.26
N VAL A 86 2.18 -11.57 -3.28
CA VAL A 86 0.82 -11.03 -3.16
C VAL A 86 0.64 -10.28 -1.85
N ARG A 87 1.12 -10.82 -0.71
CA ARG A 87 1.07 -10.12 0.58
C ARG A 87 1.90 -8.84 0.60
N GLU A 88 3.08 -8.84 -0.03
CA GLU A 88 3.93 -7.66 -0.16
C GLU A 88 3.22 -6.55 -0.94
N ILE A 89 2.63 -6.87 -2.11
CA ILE A 89 1.85 -5.90 -2.90
C ILE A 89 0.67 -5.33 -2.11
N LEU A 90 -0.09 -6.19 -1.43
CA LEU A 90 -1.21 -5.74 -0.60
C LEU A 90 -0.73 -4.86 0.57
N SER A 91 0.43 -5.16 1.16
CA SER A 91 1.01 -4.38 2.25
C SER A 91 1.51 -3.02 1.77
N GLU A 92 1.96 -2.88 0.53
CA GLU A 92 2.34 -1.58 -0.06
C GLU A 92 1.12 -0.68 -0.27
N VAL A 93 0.00 -1.26 -0.72
CA VAL A 93 -1.28 -0.55 -0.84
C VAL A 93 -1.78 -0.08 0.53
N GLN A 94 -1.68 -0.93 1.57
CA GLN A 94 -2.09 -0.60 2.94
C GLN A 94 -1.11 0.33 3.68
N GLY A 95 0.20 0.20 3.44
CA GLY A 95 1.24 1.00 4.07
C GLY A 95 1.15 2.49 3.73
N GLY A 96 0.56 2.80 2.56
CA GLY A 96 0.15 4.16 2.21
C GLY A 96 -0.84 4.78 3.23
N PHE A 97 -1.69 3.97 3.89
CA PHE A 97 -2.67 4.45 4.86
C PHE A 97 -2.03 4.82 6.22
N SER A 98 -1.17 3.97 6.78
CA SER A 98 -0.51 4.22 8.07
C SER A 98 0.43 5.43 8.03
N THR A 99 1.17 5.60 6.93
CA THR A 99 2.06 6.75 6.73
C THR A 99 1.26 8.06 6.64
N THR A 100 0.12 8.03 5.95
CA THR A 100 -0.73 9.21 5.79
C THR A 100 -1.40 9.63 7.10
N LEU A 101 -1.84 8.67 7.93
CA LEU A 101 -2.38 8.95 9.26
C LEU A 101 -1.35 9.58 10.20
N GLN A 102 -0.12 9.05 10.24
CA GLN A 102 0.95 9.68 11.03
C GLN A 102 1.24 11.10 10.56
N SER A 103 1.30 11.33 9.25
CA SER A 103 1.55 12.66 8.70
C SER A 103 0.45 13.67 9.04
N GLN A 104 -0.83 13.26 9.00
CA GLN A 104 -1.95 14.11 9.38
C GLN A 104 -1.97 14.40 10.88
N VAL A 105 -1.74 13.41 11.74
CA VAL A 105 -1.66 13.63 13.19
C VAL A 105 -0.55 14.61 13.54
N GLN A 106 0.63 14.45 12.94
CA GLN A 106 1.74 15.39 13.14
C GLN A 106 1.41 16.79 12.62
N GLN A 107 0.70 16.90 11.50
CA GLN A 107 0.29 18.19 10.95
C GLN A 107 -0.74 18.88 11.86
N HIS A 108 -1.75 18.16 12.34
CA HIS A 108 -2.70 18.68 13.32
C HIS A 108 -2.04 19.06 14.66
N GLN A 109 -1.04 18.31 15.12
CA GLN A 109 -0.25 18.68 16.30
C GLN A 109 0.53 19.99 16.08
N ARG A 110 1.13 20.17 14.90
CA ARG A 110 1.81 21.42 14.53
C ARG A 110 0.83 22.58 14.46
N ASP A 111 -0.31 22.40 13.80
CA ASP A 111 -1.34 23.43 13.66
C ASP A 111 -1.94 23.82 15.01
N ALA A 112 -2.16 22.84 15.90
CA ALA A 112 -2.60 23.09 17.27
C ALA A 112 -1.55 23.86 18.09
N LYS A 113 -0.26 23.53 17.94
CA LYS A 113 0.83 24.28 18.56
C LYS A 113 0.86 25.73 18.09
N VAL A 114 0.79 25.96 16.78
CA VAL A 114 0.75 27.29 16.17
C VAL A 114 -0.49 28.06 16.64
N PHE A 115 -1.64 27.40 16.78
CA PHE A 115 -2.85 28.00 17.32
C PHE A 115 -2.69 28.43 18.79
N VAL A 116 -2.15 27.55 19.64
CA VAL A 116 -1.87 27.86 21.05
C VAL A 116 -0.87 29.00 21.17
N GLU A 117 0.24 28.96 20.41
CA GLU A 117 1.24 30.04 20.38
C GLU A 117 0.65 31.38 19.94
N ASN A 118 -0.25 31.36 18.95
CA ASN A 118 -0.97 32.55 18.54
C ASN A 118 -1.91 33.04 19.66
N LEU A 119 -2.67 32.17 20.33
CA LEU A 119 -3.51 32.58 21.46
C LEU A 119 -2.69 33.16 22.61
N THR A 120 -1.56 32.55 22.97
CA THR A 120 -0.69 33.04 24.05
C THR A 120 -0.07 34.39 23.68
N LYS A 121 0.34 34.59 22.41
CA LYS A 121 0.82 35.89 21.92
C LYS A 121 -0.26 36.97 21.95
N HIS A 122 -1.49 36.66 21.52
CA HIS A 122 -2.59 37.63 21.51
C HIS A 122 -3.11 37.94 22.92
N ALA A 123 -3.13 36.95 23.83
CA ALA A 123 -3.47 37.14 25.24
C ALA A 123 -2.40 37.98 25.98
N ALA A 124 -1.12 37.80 25.68
CA ALA A 124 -0.04 38.62 26.21
C ALA A 124 -0.07 40.08 25.73
N THR A 125 -0.71 40.35 24.58
CA THR A 125 -0.92 41.72 24.06
C THR A 125 -2.20 42.40 24.54
N GLY A 126 -3.04 41.74 25.35
CA GLY A 126 -4.11 42.40 26.11
C GLY A 126 -5.34 42.87 25.32
N ASN A 127 -5.69 42.24 24.19
CA ASN A 127 -6.99 42.48 23.55
C ASN A 127 -7.87 41.22 23.62
N ASP A 128 -9.06 41.36 24.20
CA ASP A 128 -10.03 40.32 24.54
C ASP A 128 -10.22 39.23 23.48
N VAL A 129 -9.97 37.98 23.86
CA VAL A 129 -10.47 36.81 23.14
C VAL A 129 -11.85 36.50 23.70
N VAL A 130 -12.87 37.12 23.10
CA VAL A 130 -14.27 36.75 23.33
C VAL A 130 -14.47 35.32 22.80
N LEU A 131 -14.59 34.37 23.74
CA LEU A 131 -15.17 33.06 23.49
C LEU A 131 -16.69 33.24 23.49
N THR A 132 -17.32 33.12 22.32
CA THR A 132 -18.78 32.92 22.26
C THR A 132 -19.09 31.72 21.38
N GLY A 133 -19.62 30.69 22.06
CA GLY A 133 -20.73 29.81 21.65
C GLY A 133 -20.77 29.29 20.24
#